data_AF-A0AAW0RRM6-F1
#
_entry.id   AF-A0AAW0RRM6-F1
#
_cell.length_a   1.000
_cell.length_b   1.000
_cell.length_c   1.000
_cell.angle_alpha   90.00
_cell.angle_beta   90.00
_cell.angle_gamma   90.00
#
_symmetry.space_group_name_H-M   'P 1'
#
loop_
_entity.id
_entity.type
_entity.pdbx_description
1 polymer ?
#
loop_
_entity_poly.entity_id
_entity_poly.type
_entity_poly.pdbx_seq_one_letter_code
_entity_poly.pdbx_strand_id
1 'polypeptide(L)'
;MKVAVAIALTAGLPGALASAILKPRIIGPDEPTDRFKSVVSIQNSTNDHVCGGVLVDGITVLTASHCLLNTTDAGFVVAGKTNLEETGGVTVKISTLQRPHHKAFNSEVANTNNSMGDIAIIKLATHIEESDDIGYVPLPKSGAVLDGSEELVAAGWGRNVTWRRGQPTFTVPKLAEVQLELQSLSKCLKPEDAGDASTLICAGKPGKTVCSGDSGGPLIDSKTGTLVGVVSVSIANPQGVACSDAGIFTRVSSYLDFINENLGQRGFTDGDNQRIKDEAKRPALLQSCKERHFNSQKTCILNANDAFTSNRNRNRNRKATEEEWAAYYQDVAKCDAFRDMQSACAGCAEKATADSTDETVIQCSEAVKKGN
;
A
#
# COMPACT_ATOMS: atom_id res chain seq x y z
N MET A 1 38.76 34.14 -61.04
CA MET A 1 38.42 34.77 -59.75
C MET A 1 37.29 33.97 -59.12
N LYS A 2 37.46 33.63 -57.84
CA LYS A 2 36.52 32.92 -56.94
C LYS A 2 35.12 33.56 -57.02
N VAL A 3 34.02 32.83 -56.93
CA VAL A 3 33.38 32.46 -55.66
C VAL A 3 32.58 31.16 -55.83
N ALA A 4 32.89 30.15 -55.01
CA ALA A 4 32.03 29.01 -54.75
C ALA A 4 31.07 29.40 -53.62
N VAL A 5 29.76 29.33 -53.85
CA VAL A 5 28.73 29.49 -52.82
C VAL A 5 28.33 28.09 -52.38
N ALA A 6 28.88 27.63 -51.25
CA ALA A 6 28.42 26.44 -50.57
C ALA A 6 27.18 26.80 -49.73
N ILE A 7 26.00 26.38 -50.17
CA ILE A 7 24.78 26.44 -49.37
C ILE A 7 24.82 25.22 -48.43
N ALA A 8 25.27 25.43 -47.20
CA ALA A 8 25.12 24.44 -46.15
C ALA A 8 23.65 24.43 -45.70
N LEU A 9 22.86 23.47 -46.18
CA LEU A 9 21.61 23.09 -45.52
C LEU A 9 22.00 22.38 -44.22
N THR A 10 22.10 23.13 -43.12
CA THR A 10 21.98 22.55 -41.79
C THR A 10 20.53 22.11 -41.61
N ALA A 11 20.22 20.88 -42.00
CA ALA A 11 19.05 20.20 -41.51
C ALA A 11 19.26 20.01 -40.01
N GLY A 12 18.82 21.00 -39.23
CA GLY A 12 18.65 20.85 -37.80
C GLY A 12 17.69 19.69 -37.60
N LEU A 13 18.19 18.55 -37.14
CA LEU A 13 17.32 17.54 -36.58
C LEU A 13 16.52 18.25 -35.47
N PRO A 14 15.19 18.28 -35.53
CA PRO A 14 14.42 18.50 -34.32
C PRO A 14 14.89 17.38 -33.40
N GLY A 15 15.57 17.74 -32.32
CA GLY A 15 15.78 16.85 -31.20
C GLY A 15 14.40 16.41 -30.76
N ALA A 16 13.94 15.28 -31.29
CA ALA A 16 12.90 14.52 -30.68
C ALA A 16 13.45 14.23 -29.29
N LEU A 17 12.99 15.02 -28.32
CA LEU A 17 12.94 14.59 -26.94
C LEU A 17 12.14 13.29 -27.02
N ALA A 18 12.86 12.17 -27.18
CA ALA A 18 12.37 10.89 -26.78
C ALA A 18 12.10 11.06 -25.30
N SER A 19 10.87 11.49 -24.99
CA SER A 19 10.26 11.26 -23.72
C SER A 19 10.26 9.74 -23.62
N ALA A 20 11.36 9.20 -23.10
CA ALA A 20 11.47 7.82 -22.72
C ALA A 20 10.43 7.67 -21.62
N ILE A 21 9.20 7.37 -22.02
CA ILE A 21 8.20 6.81 -21.14
C ILE A 21 8.86 5.53 -20.65
N LEU A 22 9.53 5.62 -19.50
CA LEU A 22 10.05 4.49 -18.76
C LEU A 22 8.86 3.57 -18.55
N LYS A 23 8.74 2.53 -19.38
CA LYS A 23 7.79 1.43 -19.17
C LYS A 23 8.18 0.80 -17.83
N PRO A 24 7.41 0.98 -16.75
CA PRO A 24 7.80 0.43 -15.46
C PRO A 24 7.65 -1.09 -15.53
N ARG A 25 8.74 -1.85 -15.36
CA ARG A 25 8.68 -3.32 -15.17
C ARG A 25 8.13 -3.59 -13.77
N ILE A 26 7.42 -4.70 -13.53
CA ILE A 26 7.43 -6.01 -14.22
C ILE A 26 6.96 -5.97 -15.70
N ILE A 27 7.88 -6.07 -16.68
CA ILE A 27 7.47 -6.34 -18.08
C ILE A 27 7.13 -7.81 -17.99
N GLY A 28 5.83 -8.09 -17.92
CA GLY A 28 5.29 -9.34 -18.39
C GLY A 28 5.96 -9.64 -19.72
N PRO A 29 6.71 -10.73 -19.84
CA PRO A 29 7.17 -11.15 -21.14
C PRO A 29 5.95 -11.37 -22.04
N ASP A 30 6.14 -11.51 -23.35
CA ASP A 30 5.05 -11.95 -24.22
C ASP A 30 4.44 -13.28 -23.71
N GLU A 31 5.22 -14.05 -22.95
CA GLU A 31 4.84 -15.26 -22.21
C GLU A 31 4.96 -15.11 -20.69
N PRO A 32 4.10 -15.76 -19.88
CA PRO A 32 4.24 -15.74 -18.43
C PRO A 32 5.45 -16.58 -17.97
N THR A 33 5.99 -16.29 -16.78
CA THR A 33 7.00 -17.15 -16.14
C THR A 33 6.33 -18.33 -15.41
N ASP A 34 6.95 -19.51 -15.45
CA ASP A 34 6.56 -20.73 -14.74
C ASP A 34 7.58 -21.14 -13.66
N ARG A 35 8.63 -20.33 -13.47
CA ARG A 35 9.77 -20.63 -12.59
C ARG A 35 9.41 -20.69 -11.10
N PHE A 36 8.37 -19.95 -10.70
CA PHE A 36 8.06 -19.70 -9.29
C PHE A 36 6.70 -20.32 -8.91
N LYS A 37 6.68 -21.64 -8.77
CA LYS A 37 5.49 -22.47 -8.51
C LYS A 37 4.83 -22.26 -7.15
N SER A 38 5.50 -21.56 -6.24
CA SER A 38 4.96 -21.21 -4.92
C SER A 38 4.19 -19.89 -4.91
N VAL A 39 4.24 -19.10 -5.99
CA VAL A 39 3.52 -17.83 -6.10
C VAL A 39 2.03 -18.12 -6.20
N VAL A 40 1.23 -17.42 -5.39
CA VAL A 40 -0.23 -17.52 -5.41
C VAL A 40 -0.88 -16.17 -5.60
N SER A 41 -2.07 -16.18 -6.21
CA SER A 41 -2.94 -15.02 -6.32
C SER A 41 -3.93 -15.03 -5.16
N ILE A 42 -3.91 -13.98 -4.35
CA ILE A 42 -4.93 -13.72 -3.34
C ILE A 42 -6.06 -12.92 -3.99
N GLN A 43 -7.28 -13.45 -3.91
CA GLN A 43 -8.46 -12.90 -4.54
C GLN A 43 -9.53 -12.52 -3.52
N ASN A 44 -10.28 -11.47 -3.81
CA ASN A 44 -11.44 -11.07 -3.02
C ASN A 44 -12.66 -11.99 -3.32
N SER A 45 -13.82 -11.67 -2.73
CA SER A 45 -15.05 -12.45 -2.93
C SER A 45 -15.65 -12.38 -4.33
N THR A 46 -15.17 -11.48 -5.20
CA THR A 46 -15.57 -11.37 -6.62
C THR A 46 -14.59 -12.06 -7.57
N ASN A 47 -13.61 -12.82 -7.03
CA ASN A 47 -12.52 -13.47 -7.76
C ASN A 47 -11.54 -12.50 -8.43
N ASP A 48 -11.50 -11.24 -7.98
CA ASP A 48 -10.52 -10.28 -8.46
C ASP A 48 -9.21 -10.44 -7.69
N HIS A 49 -8.10 -10.48 -8.42
CA HIS A 49 -6.76 -10.45 -7.84
C HIS A 49 -6.51 -9.13 -7.11
N VAL A 50 -6.13 -9.21 -5.84
CA VAL A 50 -5.84 -8.03 -5.00
C VAL A 50 -4.38 -7.96 -4.55
N CYS A 51 -3.75 -9.12 -4.31
CA CYS A 51 -2.38 -9.25 -3.83
C CYS A 51 -1.77 -10.59 -4.27
N GLY A 52 -0.44 -10.65 -4.23
CA GLY A 52 0.31 -11.89 -4.26
C GLY A 52 0.42 -12.55 -2.87
N GLY A 53 0.87 -13.79 -2.88
CA GLY A 53 1.29 -14.54 -1.71
C GLY A 53 2.27 -15.64 -2.10
N VAL A 54 2.78 -16.36 -1.11
CA VAL A 54 3.71 -17.47 -1.33
C VAL A 54 3.33 -18.67 -0.47
N LEU A 55 3.17 -19.85 -1.08
CA LEU A 55 2.99 -21.10 -0.34
C LEU A 55 4.30 -21.50 0.36
N VAL A 56 4.24 -21.63 1.68
CA VAL A 56 5.35 -22.14 2.51
C VAL A 56 5.12 -23.60 2.92
N ASP A 57 3.86 -24.04 2.94
CA ASP A 57 3.43 -25.44 3.00
C ASP A 57 2.04 -25.56 2.35
N GLY A 58 1.45 -26.76 2.30
CA GLY A 58 0.19 -27.02 1.60
C GLY A 58 -1.06 -26.35 2.18
N ILE A 59 -0.98 -25.70 3.34
CA ILE A 59 -2.11 -24.94 3.92
C ILE A 59 -1.74 -23.53 4.37
N THR A 60 -0.50 -23.10 4.18
CA THR A 60 0.04 -21.86 4.73
C THR A 60 0.57 -20.99 3.61
N VAL A 61 -0.02 -19.80 3.49
CA VAL A 61 0.43 -18.77 2.56
C VAL A 61 0.99 -17.60 3.35
N LEU A 62 2.21 -17.19 3.04
CA LEU A 62 2.81 -15.96 3.54
C LEU A 62 2.45 -14.81 2.61
N THR A 63 2.09 -13.66 3.18
CA THR A 63 1.73 -12.44 2.42
C THR A 63 2.01 -11.20 3.27
N ALA A 64 1.67 -10.02 2.74
CA ALA A 64 1.76 -8.75 3.45
C ALA A 64 0.50 -8.55 4.32
N SER A 65 0.64 -7.94 5.50
CA SER A 65 -0.50 -7.70 6.38
C SER A 65 -1.52 -6.74 5.77
N HIS A 66 -1.07 -5.75 4.99
CA HIS A 66 -2.00 -4.80 4.37
C HIS A 66 -2.90 -5.45 3.29
N CYS A 67 -2.47 -6.58 2.71
CA CYS A 67 -3.30 -7.34 1.78
C CYS A 67 -4.59 -7.84 2.44
N LEU A 68 -4.53 -8.10 3.75
CA LEU A 68 -5.67 -8.60 4.50
C LEU A 68 -6.77 -7.57 4.71
N LEU A 69 -6.47 -6.28 4.57
CA LEU A 69 -7.47 -5.20 4.68
C LEU A 69 -8.44 -5.21 3.49
N ASN A 70 -7.99 -5.72 2.35
CA ASN A 70 -8.76 -5.78 1.10
C ASN A 70 -9.34 -7.18 0.84
N THR A 71 -9.08 -8.14 1.73
CA THR A 71 -9.61 -9.51 1.65
C THR A 71 -10.56 -9.76 2.81
N THR A 72 -11.77 -10.23 2.54
CA THR A 72 -12.70 -10.70 3.56
C THR A 72 -12.56 -12.20 3.78
N ASP A 73 -13.21 -12.77 4.79
CA ASP A 73 -13.32 -14.24 5.00
C ASP A 73 -13.96 -14.99 3.81
N ALA A 74 -14.49 -14.26 2.83
CA ALA A 74 -15.00 -14.79 1.57
C ALA A 74 -13.96 -14.77 0.44
N GLY A 75 -12.70 -14.42 0.73
CA GLY A 75 -11.58 -14.42 -0.22
C GLY A 75 -11.05 -15.81 -0.51
N PHE A 76 -10.24 -15.89 -1.58
CA PHE A 76 -9.67 -17.12 -2.09
C PHE A 76 -8.17 -16.98 -2.31
N VAL A 77 -7.47 -18.10 -2.22
CA VAL A 77 -6.12 -18.26 -2.73
C VAL A 77 -6.18 -19.12 -3.98
N VAL A 78 -5.53 -18.67 -5.05
CA VAL A 78 -5.40 -19.40 -6.31
C VAL A 78 -3.94 -19.73 -6.56
N ALA A 79 -3.64 -21.03 -6.64
CA ALA A 79 -2.29 -21.57 -6.89
C ALA A 79 -2.22 -22.30 -8.24
N GLY A 80 -1.02 -22.45 -8.80
CA GLY A 80 -0.78 -23.25 -10.01
C GLY A 80 -1.33 -22.60 -11.29
N LYS A 81 -1.35 -21.26 -11.35
CA LYS A 81 -1.68 -20.52 -12.57
C LYS A 81 -0.52 -19.62 -12.94
N THR A 82 -0.25 -19.49 -14.23
CA THR A 82 0.66 -18.47 -14.78
C THR A 82 -0.14 -17.41 -15.54
N ASN A 83 -1.35 -17.71 -16.02
CA ASN A 83 -2.30 -16.76 -16.58
C ASN A 83 -3.63 -16.80 -15.78
N LEU A 84 -3.99 -15.70 -15.13
CA LEU A 84 -5.21 -15.60 -14.31
C LEU A 84 -6.50 -15.71 -15.12
N GLU A 85 -6.47 -15.46 -16.43
CA GLU A 85 -7.63 -15.60 -17.33
C GLU A 85 -7.88 -17.02 -17.82
N GLU A 86 -6.88 -17.90 -17.73
CA GLU A 86 -6.99 -19.30 -18.19
C GLU A 86 -7.69 -20.19 -17.16
N THR A 87 -8.23 -21.32 -17.60
CA THR A 87 -8.78 -22.35 -16.69
C THR A 87 -7.65 -23.17 -16.08
N GLY A 88 -7.84 -23.71 -14.88
CA GLY A 88 -6.87 -24.56 -14.19
C GLY A 88 -6.41 -23.97 -12.87
N GLY A 89 -5.38 -24.58 -12.28
CA GLY A 89 -4.92 -24.28 -10.93
C GLY A 89 -5.86 -24.80 -9.84
N VAL A 90 -5.55 -24.43 -8.60
CA VAL A 90 -6.31 -24.82 -7.41
C VAL A 90 -6.78 -23.55 -6.70
N THR A 91 -8.10 -23.42 -6.54
CA THR A 91 -8.73 -22.33 -5.79
C THR A 91 -9.19 -22.84 -4.43
N VAL A 92 -8.66 -22.27 -3.35
CA VAL A 92 -9.00 -22.64 -1.98
C VAL A 92 -9.51 -21.43 -1.20
N LYS A 93 -10.56 -21.64 -0.40
CA LYS A 93 -11.06 -20.61 0.49
C LYS A 93 -10.06 -20.31 1.61
N ILE A 94 -10.00 -19.04 2.00
CA ILE A 94 -9.32 -18.63 3.22
C ILE A 94 -10.08 -19.18 4.43
N SER A 95 -9.36 -19.76 5.38
CA SER A 95 -9.90 -20.26 6.66
C SER A 95 -9.63 -19.26 7.78
N THR A 96 -8.35 -18.98 8.07
CA THR A 96 -7.94 -18.00 9.09
C THR A 96 -6.88 -17.07 8.58
N LEU A 97 -6.80 -15.92 9.21
CA LEU A 97 -5.73 -14.96 9.05
C LEU A 97 -4.94 -14.88 10.36
N GLN A 98 -3.61 -14.77 10.27
CA GLN A 98 -2.71 -14.67 11.41
C GLN A 98 -1.78 -13.49 11.21
N ARG A 99 -1.57 -12.69 12.26
CA ARG A 99 -0.62 -11.56 12.24
C ARG A 99 0.22 -11.50 13.51
N PRO A 100 1.44 -10.98 13.45
CA PRO A 100 2.26 -10.80 14.66
C PRO A 100 1.52 -9.96 15.71
N HIS A 101 1.48 -10.44 16.96
CA HIS A 101 0.71 -9.83 18.07
C HIS A 101 1.01 -8.34 18.35
N HIS A 102 2.18 -7.83 17.92
CA HIS A 102 2.68 -6.51 18.30
C HIS A 102 2.90 -5.52 17.15
N LYS A 103 2.49 -5.86 15.91
CA LYS A 103 2.80 -5.03 14.74
C LYS A 103 1.60 -4.94 13.80
N ALA A 104 0.60 -4.12 14.17
CA ALA A 104 -0.43 -3.73 13.20
C ALA A 104 0.23 -2.91 12.09
N PHE A 105 -0.13 -3.17 10.84
CA PHE A 105 0.22 -2.30 9.73
C PHE A 105 -0.39 -0.92 9.98
N ASN A 106 0.44 0.11 10.14
CA ASN A 106 -0.04 1.47 10.25
C ASN A 106 0.37 2.25 9.00
N SER A 107 -0.62 2.53 8.14
CA SER A 107 -0.45 3.30 6.91
C SER A 107 -0.04 4.77 7.14
N GLU A 108 -0.22 5.30 8.36
CA GLU A 108 0.29 6.62 8.79
C GLU A 108 1.71 6.55 9.39
N VAL A 109 2.26 5.35 9.64
CA VAL A 109 3.55 5.16 10.34
C VAL A 109 4.73 5.08 9.38
N ALA A 110 4.93 6.21 8.72
CA ALA A 110 6.26 6.77 8.59
C ALA A 110 6.62 7.66 9.81
N ASN A 111 5.77 7.84 10.83
CA ASN A 111 6.04 8.81 11.90
C ASN A 111 5.62 8.42 13.34
N THR A 112 5.42 7.13 13.67
CA THR A 112 5.30 6.74 15.09
C THR A 112 6.18 5.54 15.42
N ASN A 113 6.75 5.53 16.63
CA ASN A 113 7.77 4.60 17.10
C ASN A 113 7.29 3.16 17.33
N ASN A 114 6.38 2.61 16.52
CA ASN A 114 5.94 1.21 16.62
C ASN A 114 5.93 0.51 15.26
N SER A 115 7.05 -0.17 15.00
CA SER A 115 7.19 -1.47 14.34
C SER A 115 6.49 -1.71 12.99
N MET A 116 7.21 -1.49 11.89
CA MET A 116 6.85 -1.98 10.56
C MET A 116 6.83 -3.51 10.51
N GLY A 117 5.65 -4.12 10.64
CA GLY A 117 5.44 -5.56 10.46
C GLY A 117 4.42 -5.84 9.38
N ASP A 118 4.74 -5.51 8.14
CA ASP A 118 3.87 -5.81 7.00
C ASP A 118 4.03 -7.26 6.54
N ILE A 119 3.64 -8.19 7.40
CA ILE A 119 3.67 -9.63 7.16
C ILE A 119 2.47 -10.29 7.82
N ALA A 120 1.89 -11.26 7.14
CA ALA A 120 0.78 -12.05 7.64
C ALA A 120 0.78 -13.45 7.05
N ILE A 121 0.05 -14.34 7.72
CA ILE A 121 -0.18 -15.70 7.27
C ILE A 121 -1.67 -15.89 6.98
N ILE A 122 -1.97 -16.51 5.84
CA ILE A 122 -3.27 -17.04 5.48
C ILE A 122 -3.22 -18.55 5.68
N LYS A 123 -4.21 -19.09 6.40
CA LYS A 123 -4.47 -20.52 6.46
C LYS A 123 -5.58 -20.90 5.50
N LEU A 124 -5.34 -21.95 4.72
CA LEU A 124 -6.26 -22.46 3.71
C LEU A 124 -7.26 -23.43 4.34
N ALA A 125 -8.50 -23.42 3.84
CA ALA A 125 -9.56 -24.33 4.29
C ALA A 125 -9.31 -25.79 3.90
N THR A 126 -8.53 -26.04 2.85
CA THR A 126 -8.14 -27.37 2.39
C THR A 126 -6.65 -27.37 2.00
N HIS A 127 -6.02 -28.53 2.14
CA HIS A 127 -4.64 -28.74 1.71
C HIS A 127 -4.53 -28.65 0.17
N ILE A 128 -3.51 -27.94 -0.32
CA ILE A 128 -3.08 -27.92 -1.71
C ILE A 128 -1.89 -28.87 -1.82
N GLU A 129 -1.94 -29.84 -2.73
CA GLU A 129 -0.83 -30.76 -2.99
C GLU A 129 0.20 -30.13 -3.95
N GLU A 130 1.47 -30.54 -3.82
CA GLU A 130 2.48 -30.22 -4.83
C GLU A 130 2.14 -30.87 -6.18
N SER A 131 2.53 -30.21 -7.27
CA SER A 131 2.32 -30.68 -8.64
C SER A 131 3.40 -30.13 -9.57
N ASP A 132 3.29 -30.40 -10.87
CA ASP A 132 4.16 -29.78 -11.86
C ASP A 132 4.03 -28.25 -11.91
N ASP A 133 2.94 -27.68 -11.40
CA ASP A 133 2.68 -26.23 -11.42
C ASP A 133 2.66 -25.60 -10.01
N ILE A 134 2.73 -26.42 -8.95
CA ILE A 134 2.61 -25.99 -7.55
C ILE A 134 3.76 -26.54 -6.72
N GLY A 135 4.43 -25.68 -5.97
CA GLY A 135 5.47 -26.07 -5.02
C GLY A 135 5.53 -25.16 -3.80
N TYR A 136 6.33 -25.52 -2.81
CA TYR A 136 6.54 -24.72 -1.59
C TYR A 136 7.90 -24.02 -1.61
N VAL A 137 7.93 -22.80 -1.10
CA VAL A 137 9.19 -22.03 -1.05
C VAL A 137 10.01 -22.40 0.19
N PRO A 138 11.34 -22.61 0.06
CA PRO A 138 12.20 -22.73 1.22
C PRO A 138 12.32 -21.41 1.97
N LEU A 139 12.26 -21.48 3.30
CA LEU A 139 12.46 -20.35 4.20
C LEU A 139 13.95 -20.12 4.48
N PRO A 140 14.35 -18.86 4.76
CA PRO A 140 15.74 -18.53 5.06
C PRO A 140 16.13 -19.03 6.45
N LYS A 141 17.43 -19.03 6.74
CA LYS A 141 17.93 -19.24 8.10
C LYS A 141 17.55 -18.05 8.99
N SER A 142 17.34 -18.32 10.28
CA SER A 142 17.04 -17.27 11.27
C SER A 142 18.15 -16.22 11.31
N GLY A 143 17.74 -14.94 11.28
CA GLY A 143 18.64 -13.80 11.28
C GLY A 143 19.47 -13.62 10.00
N ALA A 144 19.21 -14.35 8.92
CA ALA A 144 19.90 -14.14 7.65
C ALA A 144 19.74 -12.69 7.17
N VAL A 145 20.86 -12.06 6.80
CA VAL A 145 20.92 -10.69 6.28
C VAL A 145 21.52 -10.74 4.89
N LEU A 146 20.92 -9.99 3.97
CA LEU A 146 21.41 -9.88 2.60
C LEU A 146 22.72 -9.08 2.58
N ASP A 147 23.74 -9.62 1.94
CA ASP A 147 25.04 -8.95 1.77
C ASP A 147 25.28 -8.45 0.34
N GLY A 148 24.33 -8.70 -0.57
CA GLY A 148 24.40 -8.32 -1.97
C GLY A 148 24.97 -9.41 -2.89
N SER A 149 25.30 -10.59 -2.35
CA SER A 149 25.66 -11.75 -3.15
C SER A 149 24.45 -12.47 -3.77
N GLU A 150 23.24 -12.17 -3.33
CA GLU A 150 22.00 -12.80 -3.79
C GLU A 150 21.56 -12.30 -5.17
N GLU A 151 20.79 -13.14 -5.89
CA GLU A 151 20.10 -12.71 -7.10
C GLU A 151 18.61 -12.51 -6.81
N LEU A 152 18.26 -11.27 -6.47
CA LEU A 152 16.90 -10.94 -6.03
C LEU A 152 15.93 -10.90 -7.22
N VAL A 153 14.86 -11.69 -7.15
CA VAL A 153 13.78 -11.71 -8.13
C VAL A 153 12.43 -11.54 -7.42
N ALA A 154 11.63 -10.58 -7.88
CA ALA A 154 10.23 -10.46 -7.51
C ALA A 154 9.34 -11.03 -8.62
N ALA A 155 8.21 -11.63 -8.25
CA ALA A 155 7.24 -12.18 -9.20
C ALA A 155 5.79 -11.90 -8.77
N GLY A 156 4.91 -11.64 -9.72
CA GLY A 156 3.51 -11.32 -9.43
C GLY A 156 2.68 -10.93 -10.67
N TRP A 157 1.41 -10.60 -10.41
CA TRP A 157 0.42 -10.12 -11.38
C TRP A 157 0.11 -8.62 -11.23
N GLY A 158 0.97 -7.91 -10.50
CA GLY A 158 0.84 -6.47 -10.30
C GLY A 158 0.96 -5.70 -11.60
N ARG A 159 0.54 -4.44 -11.52
CA ARG A 159 0.42 -3.55 -12.68
C ARG A 159 1.76 -3.40 -13.41
N ASN A 160 1.72 -3.54 -14.74
CA ASN A 160 2.85 -3.24 -15.63
C ASN A 160 2.95 -1.75 -16.02
N VAL A 161 2.12 -0.88 -15.43
CA VAL A 161 2.09 0.56 -15.70
C VAL A 161 2.02 1.36 -14.42
N THR A 162 2.62 2.56 -14.46
CA THR A 162 2.52 3.55 -13.39
C THR A 162 1.08 4.05 -13.33
N TRP A 163 0.42 3.82 -12.20
CA TRP A 163 -0.95 4.26 -12.03
C TRP A 163 -1.02 5.78 -11.86
N ARG A 164 -1.96 6.41 -12.56
CA ARG A 164 -2.38 7.80 -12.33
C ARG A 164 -3.85 7.80 -11.89
N ARG A 165 -4.18 8.69 -10.95
CA ARG A 165 -5.56 8.85 -10.43
C ARG A 165 -6.56 8.99 -11.59
N GLY A 166 -7.55 8.10 -11.63
CA GLY A 166 -8.61 8.08 -12.66
C GLY A 166 -8.43 7.08 -13.80
N GLN A 167 -7.34 6.29 -13.83
CA GLN A 167 -7.21 5.20 -14.80
C GLN A 167 -7.87 3.89 -14.31
N PRO A 168 -8.47 3.09 -15.22
CA PRO A 168 -9.02 1.78 -14.88
C PRO A 168 -7.96 0.88 -14.24
N THR A 169 -8.39 0.06 -13.29
CA THR A 169 -7.55 -0.99 -12.70
C THR A 169 -7.34 -2.09 -13.74
N PHE A 170 -6.12 -2.22 -14.26
CA PHE A 170 -5.73 -3.34 -15.10
C PHE A 170 -4.85 -4.28 -14.28
N THR A 171 -5.32 -5.50 -14.04
CA THR A 171 -4.47 -6.60 -13.57
C THR A 171 -3.65 -7.09 -14.77
N VAL A 172 -2.38 -7.43 -14.59
CA VAL A 172 -1.65 -8.14 -15.63
C VAL A 172 -2.07 -9.60 -15.52
N PRO A 173 -2.72 -10.20 -16.53
CA PRO A 173 -3.24 -11.56 -16.38
C PRO A 173 -2.09 -12.59 -16.31
N LYS A 174 -0.95 -12.28 -16.94
CA LYS A 174 0.23 -13.13 -17.03
C LYS A 174 1.21 -12.86 -15.88
N LEU A 175 1.63 -13.93 -15.20
CA LEU A 175 2.63 -13.90 -14.12
C LEU A 175 3.95 -13.41 -14.70
N ALA A 176 4.50 -12.40 -14.05
CA ALA A 176 5.68 -11.74 -14.54
C ALA A 176 6.76 -11.70 -13.44
N GLU A 177 8.02 -11.64 -13.84
CA GLU A 177 9.16 -11.53 -12.93
C GLU A 177 10.09 -10.37 -13.27
N VAL A 178 10.79 -9.87 -12.26
CA VAL A 178 11.80 -8.82 -12.41
C VAL A 178 12.97 -9.07 -11.47
N GLN A 179 14.18 -9.04 -12.02
CA GLN A 179 15.40 -9.03 -11.24
C GLN A 179 15.62 -7.65 -10.62
N LEU A 180 15.81 -7.59 -9.31
CA LEU A 180 15.98 -6.38 -8.52
C LEU A 180 17.39 -6.28 -7.98
N GLU A 181 17.85 -5.05 -7.76
CA GLU A 181 19.15 -4.77 -7.15
C GLU A 181 18.95 -4.42 -5.69
N LEU A 182 19.69 -5.04 -4.78
CA LEU A 182 19.70 -4.64 -3.37
C LEU A 182 20.17 -3.19 -3.25
N GLN A 183 19.48 -2.40 -2.43
CA GLN A 183 19.78 -0.98 -2.21
C GLN A 183 19.96 -0.72 -0.71
N SER A 184 20.65 0.37 -0.37
CA SER A 184 20.64 0.91 0.98
C SER A 184 19.23 1.30 1.39
N LEU A 185 18.80 0.98 2.61
CA LEU A 185 17.45 1.34 3.10
C LEU A 185 17.17 2.84 3.02
N SER A 186 18.19 3.69 3.19
CA SER A 186 18.09 5.16 3.06
C SER A 186 17.66 5.65 1.67
N LYS A 187 17.73 4.80 0.64
CA LYS A 187 17.16 5.10 -0.68
C LYS A 187 15.64 4.97 -0.66
N CYS A 188 15.13 4.04 0.15
CA CYS A 188 13.73 3.70 0.22
C CYS A 188 12.97 4.56 1.23
N LEU A 189 13.57 4.79 2.40
CA LEU A 189 12.93 5.46 3.53
C LEU A 189 13.96 6.36 4.20
N LYS A 190 13.50 7.47 4.77
CA LYS A 190 14.35 8.20 5.70
C LYS A 190 14.47 7.40 7.01
N PRO A 191 15.58 7.51 7.74
CA PRO A 191 15.77 6.77 8.99
C PRO A 191 14.62 6.97 9.99
N GLU A 192 14.07 8.18 10.09
CA GLU A 192 12.91 8.50 10.93
C GLU A 192 11.62 7.77 10.51
N ASP A 193 11.51 7.39 9.24
CA ASP A 193 10.33 6.75 8.65
C ASP A 193 10.40 5.21 8.67
N ALA A 194 11.56 4.64 9.00
CA ALA A 194 11.84 3.21 8.79
C ALA A 194 11.39 2.28 9.93
N GLY A 195 10.94 2.83 11.07
CA GLY A 195 10.68 2.03 12.28
C GLY A 195 11.87 1.13 12.62
N ASP A 196 11.64 -0.19 12.68
CA ASP A 196 12.73 -1.17 12.80
C ASP A 196 13.30 -1.53 11.42
N ALA A 197 14.34 -0.81 11.03
CA ALA A 197 15.09 -1.03 9.80
C ALA A 197 15.60 -2.47 9.62
N SER A 198 15.81 -3.20 10.71
CA SER A 198 16.25 -4.61 10.65
C SER A 198 15.15 -5.54 10.15
N THR A 199 13.92 -5.08 9.96
CA THR A 199 12.84 -5.90 9.41
C THR A 199 12.58 -5.66 7.93
N LEU A 200 13.39 -4.82 7.28
CA LEU A 200 13.13 -4.31 5.94
C LEU A 200 14.25 -4.62 4.96
N ILE A 201 13.89 -4.73 3.69
CA ILE A 201 14.78 -4.80 2.55
C ILE A 201 14.36 -3.70 1.57
N CYS A 202 15.33 -2.97 1.03
CA CYS A 202 15.14 -2.04 -0.07
C CYS A 202 15.74 -2.65 -1.33
N ALA A 203 14.93 -2.85 -2.38
CA ALA A 203 15.42 -3.44 -3.62
C ALA A 203 14.74 -2.86 -4.86
N GLY A 204 15.46 -2.84 -5.97
CA GLY A 204 15.01 -2.29 -7.24
C GLY A 204 15.57 -0.91 -7.54
N LYS A 205 15.11 -0.35 -8.66
CA LYS A 205 15.56 0.94 -9.18
C LYS A 205 14.55 1.45 -10.23
N PRO A 206 14.70 2.68 -10.72
CA PRO A 206 13.85 3.16 -11.81
C PRO A 206 13.83 2.19 -13.00
N GLY A 207 12.62 1.82 -13.43
CA GLY A 207 12.38 0.86 -14.51
C GLY A 207 12.46 -0.62 -14.12
N LYS A 208 12.85 -0.98 -12.90
CA LYS A 208 12.84 -2.34 -12.35
C LYS A 208 12.30 -2.32 -10.91
N THR A 209 11.00 -2.51 -10.75
CA THR A 209 10.34 -2.42 -9.45
C THR A 209 9.08 -3.27 -9.38
N VAL A 210 8.39 -3.19 -8.25
CA VAL A 210 7.09 -3.80 -7.94
C VAL A 210 6.01 -2.72 -7.95
N CYS A 211 4.75 -3.12 -8.16
CA CYS A 211 3.64 -2.19 -8.18
C CYS A 211 2.38 -2.75 -7.47
N SER A 212 1.29 -1.99 -7.51
CA SER A 212 0.00 -2.44 -6.97
C SER A 212 -0.41 -3.79 -7.57
N GLY A 213 -0.78 -4.72 -6.71
CA GLY A 213 -1.07 -6.12 -7.04
C GLY A 213 0.11 -7.07 -6.76
N ASP A 214 1.36 -6.60 -6.79
CA ASP A 214 2.52 -7.42 -6.39
C ASP A 214 2.65 -7.55 -4.88
N SER A 215 2.03 -6.63 -4.12
CA SER A 215 1.96 -6.66 -2.66
C SER A 215 1.70 -8.06 -2.11
N GLY A 216 2.47 -8.47 -1.11
CA GLY A 216 2.39 -9.82 -0.53
C GLY A 216 3.09 -10.91 -1.34
N GLY A 217 3.46 -10.65 -2.59
CA GLY A 217 4.23 -11.57 -3.43
C GLY A 217 5.69 -11.72 -2.97
N PRO A 218 6.44 -12.67 -3.55
CA PRO A 218 7.78 -13.00 -3.10
C PRO A 218 8.85 -12.00 -3.56
N LEU A 219 9.90 -11.91 -2.74
CA LEU A 219 11.27 -11.62 -3.15
C LEU A 219 12.12 -12.88 -2.90
N ILE A 220 12.59 -13.50 -3.97
CA ILE A 220 13.34 -14.76 -3.93
C ILE A 220 14.80 -14.50 -4.29
N ASP A 221 15.73 -15.17 -3.61
CA ASP A 221 17.09 -15.35 -4.12
C ASP A 221 17.10 -16.48 -5.16
N SER A 222 17.18 -16.15 -6.44
CA SER A 222 17.06 -17.13 -7.53
C SER A 222 18.22 -18.13 -7.59
N LYS A 223 19.33 -17.89 -6.88
CA LYS A 223 20.41 -18.87 -6.75
C LYS A 223 20.02 -20.06 -5.88
N THR A 224 19.22 -19.81 -4.84
CA THR A 224 18.86 -20.81 -3.83
C THR A 224 17.38 -21.19 -3.86
N GLY A 225 16.53 -20.39 -4.48
CA GLY A 225 15.07 -20.51 -4.42
C GLY A 225 14.47 -20.00 -3.12
N THR A 226 15.27 -19.43 -2.21
CA THR A 226 14.84 -19.04 -0.86
C THR A 226 13.99 -17.78 -0.86
N LEU A 227 12.91 -17.76 -0.08
CA LEU A 227 12.09 -16.57 0.15
C LEU A 227 12.81 -15.60 1.10
N VAL A 228 13.43 -14.55 0.57
CA VAL A 228 14.16 -13.57 1.39
C VAL A 228 13.30 -12.41 1.86
N GLY A 229 12.23 -12.09 1.12
CA GLY A 229 11.31 -11.03 1.49
C GLY A 229 9.90 -11.18 0.94
N VAL A 230 8.99 -10.34 1.44
CA VAL A 230 7.61 -10.21 0.98
C VAL A 230 7.39 -8.78 0.53
N VAL A 231 6.80 -8.58 -0.66
CA VAL A 231 6.52 -7.24 -1.21
C VAL A 231 5.61 -6.46 -0.25
N SER A 232 6.05 -5.30 0.21
CA SER A 232 5.26 -4.42 1.09
C SER A 232 4.75 -3.21 0.33
N VAL A 233 5.64 -2.32 -0.12
CA VAL A 233 5.24 -1.07 -0.77
C VAL A 233 6.22 -0.65 -1.86
N SER A 234 5.71 -0.05 -2.93
CA SER A 234 6.54 0.57 -3.97
C SER A 234 6.76 2.05 -3.69
N ILE A 235 7.95 2.57 -4.02
CA ILE A 235 8.30 3.96 -3.77
C ILE A 235 8.04 4.80 -5.01
N ALA A 236 7.53 6.01 -4.78
CA ALA A 236 7.35 7.00 -5.82
C ALA A 236 8.67 7.73 -6.09
N ASN A 237 8.91 8.11 -7.36
CA ASN A 237 10.02 8.99 -7.69
C ASN A 237 9.81 10.42 -7.13
N PRO A 238 10.80 11.32 -7.23
CA PRO A 238 10.67 12.70 -6.74
C PRO A 238 9.54 13.51 -7.40
N GLN A 239 8.96 13.04 -8.50
CA GLN A 239 7.81 13.66 -9.16
C GLN A 239 6.45 13.07 -8.67
N GLY A 240 6.47 12.21 -7.66
CA GLY A 240 5.27 11.60 -7.07
C GLY A 240 4.64 10.50 -7.91
N VAL A 241 5.37 9.95 -8.89
CA VAL A 241 4.86 8.86 -9.73
C VAL A 241 5.04 7.54 -8.97
N ALA A 242 3.94 6.88 -8.60
CA ALA A 242 3.99 5.57 -7.94
C ALA A 242 4.64 4.48 -8.83
N CYS A 243 5.23 3.45 -8.23
CA CYS A 243 5.85 2.33 -8.96
C CYS A 243 6.95 2.76 -9.94
N SER A 244 7.78 3.73 -9.57
CA SER A 244 8.80 4.28 -10.48
C SER A 244 10.21 4.31 -9.92
N ASP A 245 10.41 3.91 -8.67
CA ASP A 245 11.72 3.69 -8.05
C ASP A 245 11.73 2.35 -7.30
N ALA A 246 12.69 2.10 -6.41
CA ALA A 246 12.80 0.88 -5.59
C ALA A 246 11.51 0.54 -4.80
N GLY A 247 11.45 -0.68 -4.30
CA GLY A 247 10.40 -1.16 -3.40
C GLY A 247 10.96 -1.54 -2.03
N ILE A 248 10.08 -1.52 -1.04
CA ILE A 248 10.33 -2.01 0.32
C ILE A 248 9.68 -3.37 0.45
N PHE A 249 10.42 -4.28 1.05
CA PHE A 249 10.00 -5.65 1.32
C PHE A 249 10.18 -5.95 2.80
N THR A 250 9.26 -6.73 3.36
CA THR A 250 9.41 -7.26 4.72
C THR A 250 10.41 -8.41 4.70
N ARG A 251 11.45 -8.35 5.54
CA ARG A 251 12.53 -9.34 5.62
C ARG A 251 12.05 -10.61 6.33
N VAL A 252 11.93 -11.71 5.60
CA VAL A 252 11.33 -12.97 6.11
C VAL A 252 12.13 -13.54 7.28
N SER A 253 13.46 -13.47 7.23
CA SER A 253 14.33 -13.98 8.31
C SER A 253 14.11 -13.30 9.67
N SER A 254 13.54 -12.10 9.69
CA SER A 254 13.21 -11.35 10.92
C SER A 254 11.87 -11.76 11.56
N TYR A 255 11.09 -12.59 10.87
CA TYR A 255 9.76 -13.05 11.32
C TYR A 255 9.66 -14.58 11.42
N LEU A 256 10.79 -15.31 11.39
CA LEU A 256 10.75 -16.76 11.40
C LEU A 256 10.12 -17.35 12.65
N ASP A 257 10.25 -16.73 13.82
CA ASP A 257 9.59 -17.23 15.04
C ASP A 257 8.07 -17.24 14.84
N PHE A 258 7.49 -16.11 14.41
CA PHE A 258 6.09 -16.00 14.05
C PHE A 258 5.69 -16.99 12.95
N ILE A 259 6.51 -17.13 11.90
CA ILE A 259 6.21 -18.04 10.78
C ILE A 259 6.19 -19.49 11.27
N ASN A 260 7.25 -19.93 11.97
CA ASN A 260 7.40 -21.30 12.47
C ASN A 260 6.33 -21.67 13.50
N GLU A 261 5.94 -20.74 14.36
CA GLU A 261 4.82 -20.93 15.30
C GLU A 261 3.49 -21.21 14.59
N ASN A 262 3.38 -20.72 13.35
CA ASN A 262 2.20 -20.80 12.49
C ASN A 262 2.40 -21.74 11.30
N LEU A 263 3.40 -22.63 11.25
CA LEU A 263 3.46 -23.69 10.23
C LEU A 263 2.52 -24.85 10.58
N GLY A 264 2.02 -25.57 9.57
CA GLY A 264 1.14 -26.72 9.76
C GLY A 264 -0.27 -26.39 10.28
N GLN A 265 -1.00 -27.39 10.79
CA GLN A 265 -2.43 -27.28 11.14
C GLN A 265 -2.69 -26.73 12.56
N ARG A 266 -2.04 -25.62 12.96
CA ARG A 266 -2.42 -24.98 14.23
C ARG A 266 -3.71 -24.17 14.03
N GLY A 267 -4.70 -24.55 14.84
CA GLY A 267 -6.08 -24.12 14.72
C GLY A 267 -6.32 -22.65 15.06
N PHE A 268 -7.32 -22.14 14.33
CA PHE A 268 -8.21 -21.01 14.59
C PHE A 268 -8.18 -20.41 16.00
N THR A 269 -7.93 -19.10 16.06
CA THR A 269 -8.64 -18.23 17.01
C THR A 269 -9.36 -17.16 16.21
N ASP A 270 -10.68 -17.08 16.30
CA ASP A 270 -11.51 -16.11 15.54
C ASP A 270 -11.14 -14.63 15.79
N GLY A 271 -10.33 -14.37 16.81
CA GLY A 271 -9.92 -13.01 17.20
C GLY A 271 -9.19 -12.23 16.11
N ASP A 272 -8.36 -12.88 15.29
CA ASP A 272 -7.56 -12.17 14.29
C ASP A 272 -8.38 -11.73 13.08
N ASN A 273 -9.33 -12.55 12.61
CA ASN A 273 -10.26 -12.18 11.53
C ASN A 273 -11.10 -10.96 11.92
N GLN A 274 -11.61 -10.93 13.16
CA GLN A 274 -12.38 -9.78 13.64
C GLN A 274 -11.51 -8.53 13.76
N ARG A 275 -10.30 -8.66 14.33
CA ARG A 275 -9.34 -7.53 14.43
C ARG A 275 -8.99 -6.95 13.05
N ILE A 276 -8.82 -7.79 12.03
CA ILE A 276 -8.55 -7.35 10.64
C ILE A 276 -9.72 -6.55 10.08
N LYS A 277 -10.95 -7.04 10.26
CA LYS A 277 -12.17 -6.34 9.81
C LYS A 277 -12.30 -4.96 10.46
N ASP A 278 -12.03 -4.89 11.76
CA ASP A 278 -12.05 -3.64 12.51
C ASP A 278 -11.02 -2.65 11.94
N GLU A 279 -9.77 -3.09 11.73
CA GLU A 279 -8.69 -2.26 11.18
C GLU A 279 -8.95 -1.78 9.75
N ALA A 280 -9.48 -2.65 8.87
CA ALA A 280 -9.77 -2.32 7.48
C ALA A 280 -10.78 -1.17 7.33
N LYS A 281 -11.71 -1.02 8.29
CA LYS A 281 -12.68 0.08 8.30
C LYS A 281 -12.09 1.43 8.75
N ARG A 282 -11.04 1.43 9.57
CA ARG A 282 -10.53 2.66 10.23
C ARG A 282 -10.15 3.78 9.25
N PRO A 283 -9.45 3.53 8.13
CA PRO A 283 -9.07 4.61 7.20
C PRO A 283 -10.27 5.32 6.58
N ALA A 284 -11.31 4.57 6.18
CA ALA A 284 -12.53 5.14 5.61
C ALA A 284 -13.29 5.97 6.66
N LEU A 285 -13.41 5.45 7.88
CA LEU A 285 -14.06 6.15 9.00
C LEU A 285 -13.30 7.43 9.38
N LEU A 286 -11.97 7.38 9.44
CA LEU A 286 -11.10 8.52 9.70
C LEU A 286 -11.28 9.61 8.63
N GLN A 287 -11.28 9.20 7.36
CA GLN A 287 -11.46 10.11 6.23
C GLN A 287 -12.83 10.79 6.29
N SER A 288 -13.90 10.02 6.47
CA SER A 288 -15.26 10.55 6.59
C SER A 288 -15.41 11.54 7.75
N CYS A 289 -14.86 11.21 8.93
CA CYS A 289 -14.82 12.12 10.09
C CYS A 289 -14.05 13.41 9.79
N LYS A 290 -12.86 13.32 9.19
CA LYS A 290 -12.04 14.49 8.83
C LYS A 290 -12.74 15.39 7.81
N GLU A 291 -13.39 14.80 6.80
CA GLU A 291 -14.14 15.53 5.78
C GLU A 291 -15.39 16.22 6.35
N ARG A 292 -16.12 15.55 7.25
CA ARG A 292 -17.29 16.11 7.94
C ARG A 292 -16.92 17.41 8.65
N HIS A 293 -15.89 17.38 9.50
CA HIS A 293 -15.50 18.56 10.29
C HIS A 293 -14.85 19.66 9.45
N PHE A 294 -14.09 19.29 8.42
CA PHE A 294 -13.58 20.26 7.45
C PHE A 294 -14.73 21.04 6.77
N ASN A 295 -15.75 20.33 6.31
CA ASN A 295 -16.91 20.94 5.65
C ASN A 295 -17.73 21.81 6.61
N SER A 296 -17.88 21.38 7.87
CA SER A 296 -18.52 22.19 8.92
C SER A 296 -17.72 23.46 9.22
N GLN A 297 -16.40 23.38 9.33
CA GLN A 297 -15.54 24.54 9.53
C GLN A 297 -15.66 25.53 8.37
N LYS A 298 -15.57 25.03 7.14
CA LYS A 298 -15.73 25.83 5.92
C LYS A 298 -17.08 26.56 5.90
N THR A 299 -18.16 25.86 6.25
CA THR A 299 -19.52 26.43 6.29
C THR A 299 -19.65 27.49 7.38
N CYS A 300 -19.07 27.26 8.56
CA CYS A 300 -19.03 28.23 9.65
C CYS A 300 -18.33 29.54 9.24
N ILE A 301 -17.17 29.44 8.59
CA ILE A 301 -16.41 30.61 8.10
C ILE A 301 -17.18 31.35 7.01
N LEU A 302 -17.83 30.64 6.09
CA LEU A 302 -18.67 31.25 5.06
C LEU A 302 -19.82 32.05 5.68
N ASN A 303 -20.51 31.48 6.69
CA ASN A 303 -21.58 32.18 7.40
C ASN A 303 -21.07 33.44 8.14
N ALA A 304 -19.88 33.39 8.75
CA ALA A 304 -19.25 34.55 9.38
C ALA A 304 -18.91 35.64 8.35
N ASN A 305 -18.39 35.25 7.17
CA ASN A 305 -18.13 36.16 6.06
C ASN A 305 -19.42 36.81 5.53
N ASP A 306 -20.48 36.01 5.37
CA ASP A 306 -21.77 36.49 4.88
C ASP A 306 -22.44 37.43 5.88
N ALA A 307 -22.38 37.14 7.17
CA ALA A 307 -22.85 38.05 8.23
C ALA A 307 -22.08 39.37 8.24
N PHE A 308 -20.75 39.30 8.15
CA PHE A 308 -19.88 40.47 8.08
C PHE A 308 -20.17 41.35 6.85
N THR A 309 -20.34 40.74 5.68
CA THR A 309 -20.62 41.45 4.42
C THR A 309 -22.05 41.98 4.34
N SER A 310 -23.04 41.23 4.85
CA SER A 310 -24.45 41.63 4.87
C SER A 310 -24.69 42.85 5.76
N ASN A 311 -24.01 42.92 6.91
CA ASN A 311 -24.04 44.10 7.78
C ASN A 311 -23.44 45.35 7.07
N ARG A 312 -22.49 45.17 6.16
CA ARG A 312 -21.87 46.25 5.38
C ARG A 312 -22.70 46.72 4.17
N ASN A 313 -23.64 45.90 3.68
CA ASN A 313 -24.44 46.22 2.48
C ASN A 313 -25.39 47.43 2.63
N ARG A 314 -25.49 48.05 3.82
CA ARG A 314 -26.19 49.32 4.02
C ARG A 314 -25.41 50.55 3.53
N ASN A 315 -24.10 50.44 3.25
CA ASN A 315 -23.31 51.50 2.60
C ASN A 315 -21.98 50.98 1.99
N ARG A 316 -21.97 50.67 0.68
CA ARG A 316 -20.87 49.95 -0.02
C ARG A 316 -19.49 50.65 0.00
N ASN A 317 -19.43 51.95 0.33
CA ASN A 317 -18.18 52.73 0.36
C ASN A 317 -17.58 52.91 1.76
N ARG A 318 -18.20 52.36 2.80
CA ARG A 318 -17.70 52.45 4.18
C ARG A 318 -16.65 51.36 4.45
N LYS A 319 -15.50 51.76 5.00
CA LYS A 319 -14.52 50.84 5.61
C LYS A 319 -15.07 50.27 6.92
N ALA A 320 -14.81 49.00 7.19
CA ALA A 320 -15.21 48.38 8.46
C ALA A 320 -14.47 49.03 9.63
N THR A 321 -15.15 49.21 10.77
CA THR A 321 -14.53 49.70 12.02
C THR A 321 -13.69 48.60 12.67
N GLU A 322 -12.83 48.98 13.61
CA GLU A 322 -12.06 48.01 14.41
C GLU A 322 -12.98 47.07 15.21
N GLU A 323 -14.12 47.58 15.70
CA GLU A 323 -15.13 46.81 16.42
C GLU A 323 -15.81 45.76 15.51
N GLU A 324 -16.10 46.10 14.25
CA GLU A 324 -16.66 45.16 13.27
C GLU A 324 -15.68 44.05 12.92
N TRP A 325 -14.39 44.39 12.76
CA TRP A 325 -13.34 43.39 12.57
C TRP A 325 -13.15 42.51 13.81
N ALA A 326 -13.17 43.08 15.01
CA ALA A 326 -13.08 42.34 16.26
C ALA A 326 -14.23 41.33 16.41
N ALA A 327 -15.46 41.75 16.10
CA ALA A 327 -16.64 40.86 16.09
C ALA A 327 -16.50 39.74 15.05
N TYR A 328 -16.06 40.06 13.83
CA TYR A 328 -15.81 39.05 12.80
C TYR A 328 -14.77 38.01 13.24
N TYR A 329 -13.64 38.45 13.81
CA TYR A 329 -12.62 37.53 14.29
C TYR A 329 -13.11 36.68 15.46
N GLN A 330 -13.96 37.21 16.34
CA GLN A 330 -14.62 36.40 17.37
C GLN A 330 -15.55 35.35 16.77
N ASP A 331 -16.28 35.66 15.69
CA ASP A 331 -17.15 34.70 15.02
C ASP A 331 -16.36 33.61 14.28
N VAL A 332 -15.27 33.97 13.60
CA VAL A 332 -14.36 33.01 12.97
C VAL A 332 -13.67 32.12 14.03
N ALA A 333 -13.29 32.68 15.18
CA ALA A 333 -12.68 31.91 16.27
C ALA A 333 -13.63 30.83 16.83
N LYS A 334 -14.95 31.01 16.76
CA LYS A 334 -15.92 29.95 17.13
C LYS A 334 -15.83 28.75 16.20
N CYS A 335 -15.39 28.93 14.95
CA CYS A 335 -15.22 27.86 13.98
C CYS A 335 -14.01 26.96 14.27
N ASP A 336 -13.08 27.39 15.15
CA ASP A 336 -11.93 26.56 15.57
C ASP A 336 -12.36 25.27 16.28
N ALA A 337 -13.57 25.23 16.84
CA ALA A 337 -14.13 24.01 17.44
C ALA A 337 -14.16 22.84 16.45
N PHE A 338 -14.43 23.09 15.16
CA PHE A 338 -14.42 22.05 14.14
C PHE A 338 -13.02 21.55 13.81
N ARG A 339 -11.99 22.40 13.93
CA ARG A 339 -10.58 21.97 13.78
C ARG A 339 -10.17 21.07 14.94
N ASP A 340 -10.62 21.38 16.14
CA ASP A 340 -10.36 20.56 17.33
C ASP A 340 -11.04 19.18 17.19
N MET A 341 -12.31 19.15 16.76
CA MET A 341 -13.04 17.90 16.46
C MET A 341 -12.37 17.10 15.34
N GLN A 342 -11.94 17.76 14.27
CA GLN A 342 -11.19 17.14 13.18
C GLN A 342 -9.90 16.48 13.67
N SER A 343 -9.20 17.11 14.61
CA SER A 343 -7.96 16.59 15.21
C SER A 343 -8.23 15.37 16.10
N ALA A 344 -9.41 15.29 16.73
CA ALA A 344 -9.83 14.15 17.54
C ALA A 344 -10.24 12.91 16.72
N CYS A 345 -10.52 13.05 15.42
CA CYS A 345 -10.95 11.94 14.56
C CYS A 345 -9.98 10.76 14.57
N ALA A 346 -8.66 11.00 14.64
CA ALA A 346 -7.66 9.94 14.63
C ALA A 346 -7.80 9.00 15.83
N GLY A 347 -7.80 9.55 17.06
CA GLY A 347 -7.95 8.75 18.28
C GLY A 347 -9.33 8.09 18.43
N CYS A 348 -10.36 8.65 17.79
CA CYS A 348 -11.68 8.02 17.72
C CYS A 348 -11.74 6.87 16.71
N ALA A 349 -11.13 7.03 15.54
CA ALA A 349 -11.04 5.99 14.53
C ALA A 349 -10.19 4.80 15.00
N GLU A 350 -9.15 5.02 15.81
CA GLU A 350 -8.34 3.94 16.40
C GLU A 350 -9.16 3.00 17.31
N LYS A 351 -10.21 3.53 17.96
CA LYS A 351 -11.11 2.78 18.85
C LYS A 351 -12.27 2.13 18.10
N ALA A 352 -12.39 2.35 16.79
CA ALA A 352 -13.48 1.82 15.99
C ALA A 352 -13.37 0.29 15.82
N THR A 353 -14.53 -0.36 15.87
CA THR A 353 -14.75 -1.79 15.61
C THR A 353 -15.44 -1.98 14.25
N ALA A 354 -15.61 -3.22 13.78
CA ALA A 354 -16.30 -3.52 12.53
C ALA A 354 -17.76 -3.04 12.51
N ASP A 355 -18.39 -2.85 13.66
CA ASP A 355 -19.77 -2.34 13.76
C ASP A 355 -19.83 -0.80 13.79
N SER A 356 -18.68 -0.14 13.92
CA SER A 356 -18.61 1.33 13.91
C SER A 356 -19.04 1.89 12.55
N THR A 357 -19.78 2.99 12.60
CA THR A 357 -20.20 3.77 11.44
C THR A 357 -19.49 5.12 11.43
N ASP A 358 -19.59 5.84 10.31
CA ASP A 358 -19.10 7.22 10.20
C ASP A 358 -19.63 8.07 11.36
N GLU A 359 -20.91 7.94 11.67
CA GLU A 359 -21.59 8.67 12.74
C GLU A 359 -21.02 8.32 14.12
N THR A 360 -20.63 7.07 14.37
CA THR A 360 -20.00 6.66 15.64
C THR A 360 -18.69 7.39 15.87
N VAL A 361 -17.85 7.50 14.84
CA VAL A 361 -16.54 8.17 14.94
C VAL A 361 -16.69 9.69 15.02
N ILE A 362 -17.65 10.25 14.27
CA ILE A 362 -18.01 11.68 14.35
C ILE A 362 -18.48 12.04 15.76
N GLN A 363 -19.43 11.30 16.32
CA GLN A 363 -19.93 11.55 17.68
C GLN A 363 -18.84 11.41 18.75
N CYS A 364 -17.94 10.44 18.59
CA CYS A 364 -16.76 10.33 19.45
C CYS A 364 -15.91 11.60 19.39
N SER A 365 -15.62 12.11 18.19
CA SER A 365 -14.78 13.30 18.00
C SER A 365 -15.43 14.59 18.53
N GLU A 366 -16.75 14.68 18.44
CA GLU A 366 -17.55 15.80 18.99
C GLU A 366 -17.63 15.75 20.53
N ALA A 367 -17.54 14.56 21.12
CA ALA A 367 -17.56 14.37 22.56
C ALA A 367 -16.22 14.69 23.25
N VAL A 368 -15.12 14.86 22.49
CA VAL A 368 -13.82 15.26 23.03
C VAL A 368 -13.90 16.72 23.49
N LYS A 369 -14.29 16.92 24.76
CA LYS A 369 -14.24 18.23 25.42
C LYS A 369 -12.79 18.72 25.52
N LYS A 370 -12.60 20.02 25.29
CA LYS A 370 -11.32 20.72 25.48
C LYS A 370 -10.72 20.40 26.85
N GLY A 371 -9.56 19.74 26.84
CA GLY A 371 -8.60 19.71 27.95
C GLY A 371 -8.93 18.75 29.09
N ASN A 372 -8.21 17.62 29.11
CA ASN A 372 -7.50 17.11 30.29
C ASN A 372 -6.18 16.51 29.83
#